data_AF-A0A7J6CIF9-F1
#
_entry.id   AF-A0A7J6CIF9-F1
#
_cell.length_a   1.000
_cell.length_b   1.000
_cell.length_c   1.000
_cell.angle_alpha   90.00
_cell.angle_beta   90.00
_cell.angle_gamma   90.00
#
_symmetry.space_group_name_H-M   'P 1'
#
loop_
_entity.id
_entity.type
_entity.pdbx_description
1 polymer ?
#
loop_
_entity_poly.entity_id
_entity_poly.type
_entity_poly.pdbx_seq_one_letter_code
_entity_poly.pdbx_strand_id
1 'polypeptide(L)' 'MTPTIISKELLPLNNKLKKPVVEKMHRDCIDSSIEQLKCLLAPDFLKEQPDFKLEKADILEMTLNFMQHHSSSSHAVN' A
#
# COMPACT_ATOMS: atom_id res chain seq x y z
N MET A 1 34.88 18.33 -36.89
CA MET A 1 33.55 18.52 -36.28
C MET A 1 32.88 17.16 -36.21
N THR A 2 33.02 16.45 -35.10
CA THR A 2 32.41 15.13 -34.89
C THR A 2 31.10 15.33 -34.13
N PRO A 3 29.93 15.04 -34.72
CA PRO A 3 28.69 15.09 -33.97
C PRO A 3 28.60 13.84 -33.09
N THR A 4 28.56 14.05 -31.78
CA THR A 4 28.33 13.05 -30.75
C THR A 4 26.91 12.46 -30.88
N ILE A 5 26.75 11.44 -31.73
CA ILE A 5 25.54 10.60 -31.80
C ILE A 5 25.66 9.52 -30.71
N ILE A 6 25.64 9.92 -29.43
CA ILE A 6 25.53 8.99 -28.30
C ILE A 6 24.61 9.63 -27.26
N SER A 7 23.33 9.81 -27.59
CA SER A 7 22.35 10.32 -26.60
C SER A 7 21.00 9.64 -26.66
N LYS A 8 20.82 8.60 -27.47
CA LYS A 8 19.53 7.90 -27.58
C LYS A 8 19.56 6.43 -27.13
N GLU A 9 20.74 5.83 -27.03
CA GLU A 9 20.89 4.39 -26.70
C GLU A 9 21.20 4.13 -25.21
N LEU A 10 21.65 5.13 -24.44
CA LEU A 10 21.94 4.96 -23.00
C LEU A 10 20.72 5.18 -22.08
N LEU A 11 19.60 5.67 -22.63
CA LEU A 11 18.39 6.01 -21.89
C LEU A 11 17.52 4.80 -21.47
N PRO A 12 17.38 3.72 -22.27
CA PRO A 12 16.55 2.57 -21.88
C PRO A 12 17.14 1.77 -20.70
N LEU A 13 18.47 1.81 -20.50
CA LEU A 13 19.14 1.05 -19.44
C LEU A 13 19.02 1.75 -18.07
N ASN A 14 19.07 3.09 -18.02
CA ASN A 14 18.92 3.85 -16.78
C ASN A 14 17.49 3.78 -16.22
N ASN A 15 16.48 3.79 -17.11
CA ASN A 15 15.07 3.65 -16.73
C ASN A 15 14.72 2.24 -16.22
N LYS A 16 15.46 1.21 -16.62
CA LYS A 16 15.28 -0.17 -16.11
C LYS A 16 15.91 -0.41 -14.73
N LEU A 17 16.80 0.47 -14.27
CA LEU A 17 17.49 0.36 -12.97
C LEU A 17 16.98 1.34 -11.90
N LYS A 18 16.44 2.51 -12.28
CA LYS A 18 15.79 3.44 -11.34
C LYS A 18 14.34 3.06 -11.00
N LYS A 19 13.58 2.58 -12.00
CA LYS A 19 12.22 2.05 -11.79
C LYS A 19 12.16 0.94 -10.73
N PRO A 20 13.01 -0.10 -10.72
CA PRO A 20 12.88 -1.17 -9.73
C PRO A 20 13.08 -0.70 -8.29
N VAL A 21 13.85 0.35 -8.03
CA VAL A 21 14.01 0.92 -6.68
C VAL A 21 12.77 1.69 -6.26
N VAL A 22 12.24 2.57 -7.10
CA VAL A 22 11.02 3.35 -6.79
C VAL A 22 9.81 2.43 -6.66
N GLU A 23 9.67 1.47 -7.56
CA GLU A 23 8.61 0.45 -7.49
C GLU A 23 8.75 -0.42 -6.24
N LYS A 24 9.98 -0.75 -5.82
CA LYS A 24 10.22 -1.44 -4.54
C LYS A 24 9.81 -0.57 -3.36
N MET A 25 10.23 0.70 -3.31
CA MET A 25 9.83 1.62 -2.24
C MET A 25 8.31 1.79 -2.17
N HIS A 26 7.63 1.84 -3.31
CA HIS A 26 6.18 1.93 -3.36
C HIS A 26 5.52 0.65 -2.83
N ARG A 27 6.00 -0.53 -3.23
CA ARG A 27 5.52 -1.81 -2.68
C ARG A 27 5.78 -1.92 -1.19
N ASP A 28 7.00 -1.61 -0.74
CA ASP A 28 7.37 -1.66 0.68
C ASP A 28 6.50 -0.68 1.51
N CYS A 29 6.18 0.50 0.96
CA CYS A 29 5.26 1.46 1.58
C CYS A 29 3.84 0.89 1.71
N ILE A 30 3.31 0.26 0.65
CA ILE A 30 2.00 -0.41 0.67
C ILE A 30 1.99 -1.59 1.64
N ASP A 31 3.02 -2.43 1.63
CA ASP A 31 3.12 -3.58 2.53
C ASP A 31 3.20 -3.11 3.99
N SER A 32 3.97 -2.05 4.27
CA SER A 32 4.05 -1.45 5.59
C SER A 32 2.71 -0.88 6.05
N SER A 33 1.94 -0.22 5.17
CA SER A 33 0.64 0.34 5.55
C SER A 33 -0.40 -0.75 5.79
N ILE A 34 -0.38 -1.84 5.02
CA ILE A 34 -1.25 -3.02 5.25
C ILE A 34 -0.92 -3.67 6.60
N GLU A 35 0.37 -3.83 6.94
CA GLU A 35 0.77 -4.40 8.24
C GLU A 35 0.38 -3.47 9.41
N GLN A 36 0.46 -2.15 9.22
CA GLN A 36 -0.04 -1.19 10.22
C GLN A 36 -1.55 -1.32 10.43
N LEU A 37 -2.33 -1.41 9.35
CA LEU A 37 -3.78 -1.63 9.42
C LEU A 37 -4.11 -2.93 10.15
N LYS A 38 -3.36 -4.01 9.87
CA LYS A 38 -3.48 -5.27 10.60
C LYS A 38 -3.27 -5.08 12.10
N CYS A 39 -2.20 -4.41 12.53
CA CYS A 39 -1.94 -4.19 13.95
C CYS A 39 -3.02 -3.35 14.64
N LEU A 40 -3.60 -2.38 13.92
CA LEU A 40 -4.68 -1.53 14.44
C LEU A 40 -6.00 -2.30 14.59
N LEU A 41 -6.32 -3.20 13.66
CA LEU A 41 -7.60 -3.92 13.60
C LEU A 41 -7.57 -5.30 14.26
N ALA A 42 -6.39 -5.90 14.43
CA ALA A 42 -6.22 -7.23 15.01
C ALA A 42 -6.80 -7.37 16.43
N PRO A 43 -6.69 -6.39 17.35
CA PRO A 43 -7.23 -6.55 18.70
C PRO A 43 -8.75 -6.73 18.73
N ASP A 44 -9.48 -5.93 17.94
CA ASP A 44 -10.94 -6.01 17.86
C ASP A 44 -11.38 -7.30 17.16
N PHE A 45 -10.65 -7.71 16.13
CA PHE A 45 -10.98 -8.92 15.38
C PHE A 45 -10.65 -10.22 16.11
N LEU A 46 -9.47 -10.33 16.74
CA LEU A 46 -9.08 -11.52 17.52
C LEU A 46 -10.00 -11.73 18.74
N LYS A 47 -10.64 -10.66 19.22
CA LYS A 47 -11.67 -10.76 20.25
C LYS A 47 -12.94 -11.44 19.73
N GLU A 48 -13.31 -11.21 18.48
CA GLU A 48 -14.49 -11.83 17.84
C GLU A 48 -14.18 -13.23 17.30
N GLN A 49 -12.97 -13.44 16.76
CA GLN A 49 -12.51 -14.67 16.12
C GLN A 49 -11.01 -14.93 16.44
N PRO A 50 -10.71 -15.52 17.60
CA PRO A 50 -9.33 -15.71 18.05
C PRO A 50 -8.49 -16.71 17.23
N ASP A 51 -9.13 -17.60 16.47
CA ASP A 51 -8.45 -18.62 15.62
C ASP A 51 -8.37 -18.21 14.14
N PHE A 52 -8.95 -17.06 13.76
CA PHE A 52 -9.04 -16.70 12.35
C PHE A 52 -7.73 -16.12 11.84
N LYS A 53 -7.22 -16.72 10.77
CA LYS A 53 -6.03 -16.26 10.07
C LYS A 53 -6.37 -15.03 9.25
N LEU A 54 -5.96 -13.86 9.72
CA LEU A 54 -6.20 -12.60 9.03
C LEU A 54 -5.38 -12.51 7.73
N GLU A 55 -6.03 -12.71 6.59
CA GLU A 55 -5.42 -12.55 5.28
C GLU A 55 -5.45 -11.09 4.82
N LYS A 56 -4.70 -10.75 3.76
CA LYS A 56 -4.64 -9.37 3.24
C LYS A 56 -6.00 -8.86 2.77
N ALA A 57 -6.84 -9.74 2.23
CA ALA A 57 -8.20 -9.37 1.81
C ALA A 57 -9.06 -8.97 3.00
N ASP A 58 -9.03 -9.74 4.09
CA ASP A 58 -9.79 -9.46 5.30
C ASP A 58 -9.38 -8.12 5.94
N ILE A 59 -8.07 -7.83 5.99
CA ILE A 59 -7.54 -6.55 6.50
C ILE A 59 -8.14 -5.37 5.71
N LEU A 60 -8.19 -5.48 4.38
CA LEU A 60 -8.72 -4.42 3.52
C LEU A 60 -10.23 -4.26 3.69
N GLU A 61 -10.98 -5.37 3.75
CA GLU A 61 -12.43 -5.35 3.95
C GLU A 61 -12.80 -4.74 5.31
N MET A 62 -12.11 -5.14 6.39
CA MET A 62 -12.32 -4.57 7.72
C MET A 62 -12.00 -3.09 7.78
N THR A 63 -10.89 -2.67 7.15
CA THR A 63 -10.53 -1.26 7.07
C THR A 63 -11.64 -0.46 6.37
N LEU A 64 -12.18 -0.98 5.26
CA LEU A 64 -13.28 -0.36 4.54
C LEU A 64 -14.54 -0.25 5.40
N ASN A 65 -14.91 -1.32 6.12
CA ASN A 65 -16.07 -1.31 7.02
C ASN A 65 -15.90 -0.31 8.17
N PHE A 66 -14.71 -0.27 8.78
CA PHE A 66 -14.35 0.68 9.84
C PHE A 66 -14.47 2.14 9.34
N MET A 67 -13.91 2.42 8.16
CA MET A 67 -13.97 3.76 7.55
C MET A 67 -15.40 4.19 7.19
N GLN A 68 -16.23 3.26 6.69
CA GLN A 68 -17.63 3.53 6.37
C GLN A 68 -18.46 3.85 7.62
N HIS A 69 -18.30 3.08 8.69
CA HIS A 69 -18.94 3.36 9.98
C HIS A 69 -18.52 4.73 10.54
N HIS A 70 -17.23 5.04 10.49
CA HIS A 70 -16.70 6.31 11.00
C HIS A 70 -17.12 7.53 10.15
N SER A 71 -17.18 7.37 8.84
CA SER A 71 -17.63 8.42 7.91
C SER A 71 -19.13 8.69 8.03
N SER A 72 -19.94 7.65 8.25
CA SER A 72 -21.38 7.76 8.47
C SER A 72 -21.71 8.44 9.80
N SER A 73 -20.88 8.23 10.83
CA SER A 73 -21.02 8.91 12.13
C SER A 73 -20.68 10.41 12.05
N SER A 74 -19.77 10.82 11.16
CA SER A 74 -19.36 12.22 11.00
C SER A 74 -20.38 13.10 10.24
N HIS A 75 -21.37 12.52 9.58
CA HIS A 75 -22.47 13.27 8.93
C HIS A 75 -23.70 13.50 9.83
N ALA A 76 -23.74 12.93 11.04
CA ALA A 76 -24.86 13.13 11.98
C ALA A 76 -24.67 14.32 12.95
N VAL A 77 -23.61 15.13 12.78
CA VAL A 77 -23.23 16.21 13.72
C VAL A 77 -23.01 17.58 13.06
N ASN A 78 -23.61 17.86 11.90
CA ASN A 78 -23.69 19.22 11.35
C ASN A 78 -25.11 19.59 10.95
#